data_AF-A0A1C3NSB8-F1
#
_entry.id   AF-A0A1C3NSB8-F1
#
_cell.length_a   1.000
_cell.length_b   1.000
_cell.length_c   1.000
_cell.angle_alpha   90.00
_cell.angle_beta   90.00
_cell.angle_gamma   90.00
#
_symmetry.space_group_name_H-M   'P 1'
#
loop_
_entity.id
_entity.type
_entity.pdbx_description
1 polymer ?
#
loop_
_entity_poly.entity_id
_entity_poly.type
_entity_poly.pdbx_seq_one_letter_code
_entity_poly.pdbx_strand_id
1 'polypeptide(L)'
;MTIEPWADAQLSEALPRIAQCGESESVEFKRELPKQVRDLAKEIAAFASSGGGQLLLGVADDGSIPGIANAHDPAVRDDFERRVVGVCQIIDPPVRPQINWASVNGGGVLIVTVKKGSESLYYVDSRAYIRHGTVSRPATPAEISAALAPGEPAEGAKNHPELSALADVLANVRRWSDTDAEMRSLKPWVDEWSADAENYASKLRDLSVTDWAVESRVNERLDATAEKLDEVAQFRHYLGGGDSFNDVCNAAGFAAAELMRELVDPVQVSKETQREVLEAVAKLARKLAQIWDRAGREIFDGRVEKAQQATYSVGQQIAKWTYFRLSFLPESTLLDLRRIGLGLLQLVSMRVYMDGGASLHRIVDDAQILVNELKAKVVSFPRFDQ
;
A
#
# COMPACT_ATOMS: atom_id res chain seq x y z
N MET A 1 39.66 23.28 7.72
CA MET A 1 38.41 23.79 8.30
C MET A 1 38.38 23.33 9.74
N THR A 2 38.27 24.24 10.70
CA THR A 2 38.05 23.85 12.10
C THR A 2 36.56 23.63 12.27
N ILE A 3 36.16 22.39 12.52
CA ILE A 3 34.77 22.03 12.81
C ILE A 3 34.62 22.07 14.33
N GLU A 4 33.61 22.79 14.79
CA GLU A 4 33.30 22.88 16.21
C GLU A 4 32.77 21.52 16.72
N PRO A 5 33.17 21.08 17.92
CA PRO A 5 32.83 19.74 18.41
C PRO A 5 31.33 19.52 18.65
N TRP A 6 30.55 20.60 18.71
CA TRP A 6 29.10 20.57 18.87
C TRP A 6 28.33 20.54 17.55
N ALA A 7 29.02 20.70 16.41
CA ALA A 7 28.44 20.71 15.08
C ALA A 7 28.56 19.32 14.42
N ASP A 8 27.62 19.02 13.53
CA ASP A 8 27.65 17.83 12.69
C ASP A 8 28.80 17.93 11.69
N ALA A 9 29.73 16.98 11.75
CA ALA A 9 30.93 17.01 10.93
C ALA A 9 30.64 16.85 9.43
N GLN A 10 29.71 15.96 9.06
CA GLN A 10 29.40 15.70 7.65
C GLN A 10 28.71 16.89 7.02
N LEU A 11 27.74 17.49 7.72
CA LEU A 11 27.06 18.70 7.24
C LEU A 11 28.00 19.89 7.19
N SER A 12 28.90 20.04 8.17
CA SER A 12 29.92 21.11 8.18
C SER A 12 30.84 21.03 6.97
N GLU A 13 31.26 19.83 6.56
CA GLU A 13 32.10 19.63 5.37
C GLU A 13 31.35 19.89 4.06
N ALA A 14 30.06 19.53 3.99
CA ALA A 14 29.24 19.70 2.79
C ALA A 14 28.76 21.15 2.59
N LEU A 15 28.56 21.90 3.67
CA LEU A 15 27.92 23.22 3.67
C LEU A 15 28.53 24.23 2.70
N PRO A 16 29.86 24.40 2.58
CA PRO A 16 30.44 25.33 1.60
C PRO A 16 30.08 24.98 0.15
N ARG A 17 29.95 23.69 -0.17
CA ARG A 17 29.57 23.24 -1.52
C ARG A 17 28.10 23.53 -1.78
N ILE A 18 27.23 23.26 -0.80
CA ILE A 18 25.80 23.56 -0.89
C ILE A 18 25.59 25.07 -1.09
N ALA A 19 26.29 25.90 -0.32
CA ALA A 19 26.21 27.36 -0.43
C ALA A 19 26.66 27.88 -1.81
N GLN A 20 27.69 27.27 -2.42
CA GLN A 20 28.16 27.62 -3.77
C GLN A 20 27.18 27.20 -4.88
N CYS A 21 26.43 26.12 -4.69
CA CYS A 21 25.41 25.69 -5.64
C CYS A 21 24.19 26.63 -5.68
N GLY A 22 24.03 27.49 -4.68
CA GLY A 22 22.94 28.44 -4.57
C GLY A 22 21.63 27.82 -4.08
N GLU A 23 20.60 28.67 -4.01
CA GLU A 23 19.24 28.22 -3.72
C GLU A 23 18.67 27.38 -4.86
N SER A 24 17.81 26.42 -4.51
CA SER A 24 17.17 25.54 -5.46
C SER A 24 15.76 25.16 -4.99
N GLU A 25 15.10 24.29 -5.74
CA GLU A 25 13.80 23.75 -5.34
C GLU A 25 13.86 23.00 -4.01
N SER A 26 15.01 22.43 -3.65
CA SER A 26 15.22 21.68 -2.40
C SER A 26 16.12 22.39 -1.39
N VAL A 27 16.56 23.63 -1.66
CA VAL A 27 17.47 24.38 -0.79
C VAL A 27 17.04 25.84 -0.69
N GLU A 28 16.84 26.33 0.53
CA GLU A 28 16.48 27.72 0.84
C GLU A 28 17.51 28.32 1.80
N PHE A 29 17.97 29.54 1.53
CA PHE A 29 18.88 30.27 2.38
C PHE A 29 18.14 31.38 3.14
N LYS A 30 18.55 31.57 4.40
CA LYS A 30 18.17 32.75 5.17
C LYS A 30 19.35 33.20 6.01
N ARG A 31 19.71 34.47 5.88
CA ARG A 31 20.78 35.06 6.69
C ARG A 31 20.46 35.02 8.18
N GLU A 32 19.21 35.28 8.54
CA GLU A 32 18.72 35.32 9.91
C GLU A 32 17.32 34.69 10.01
N LEU A 33 16.91 34.31 11.22
CA LEU A 33 15.58 33.76 11.44
C LEU A 33 14.54 34.89 11.21
N PRO A 34 13.58 34.71 10.29
CA PRO A 34 12.60 35.74 9.98
C PRO A 34 11.86 36.25 11.23
N LYS A 35 11.61 37.56 11.28
CA LYS A 35 10.84 38.18 12.39
C LYS A 35 9.40 37.70 12.44
N GLN A 36 8.81 37.47 11.26
CA GLN A 36 7.45 36.95 11.16
C GLN A 36 7.51 35.42 11.11
N VAL A 37 6.86 34.76 12.07
CA VAL A 37 6.77 33.29 12.15
C VAL A 37 6.25 32.69 10.84
N ARG A 38 5.30 33.37 10.20
CA ARG A 38 4.71 32.96 8.94
C ARG A 38 5.71 32.85 7.79
N ASP A 39 6.73 33.71 7.74
CA ASP A 39 7.73 33.68 6.67
C ASP A 39 8.58 32.42 6.71
N LEU A 40 8.81 31.87 7.90
CA LEU A 40 9.50 30.59 8.05
C LEU A 40 8.52 29.42 7.83
N ALA A 41 7.30 29.54 8.36
CA ALA A 41 6.28 28.51 8.23
C ALA A 41 5.94 28.19 6.78
N LYS A 42 5.83 29.22 5.91
CA LYS A 42 5.49 29.02 4.50
C LYS A 42 6.57 28.24 3.74
N GLU A 43 7.84 28.43 4.06
CA GLU A 43 8.95 27.69 3.43
C GLU A 43 8.91 26.22 3.85
N ILE A 44 8.75 25.96 5.14
CA ILE A 44 8.65 24.60 5.69
C ILE A 44 7.42 23.87 5.14
N ALA A 45 6.28 24.55 5.08
CA ALA A 45 5.05 24.01 4.50
C ALA A 45 5.22 23.72 3.00
N ALA A 46 5.83 24.64 2.24
CA ALA A 46 6.10 24.44 0.81
C ALA A 46 7.02 23.23 0.56
N PHE A 47 8.07 23.06 1.36
CA PHE A 47 8.91 21.86 1.29
C PHE A 47 8.14 20.58 1.58
N ALA A 48 7.32 20.58 2.65
CA ALA A 48 6.53 19.41 3.03
C ALA A 48 5.48 19.04 1.96
N SER A 49 4.80 20.01 1.36
CA SER A 49 3.86 19.80 0.24
C SER A 49 4.54 19.32 -1.05
N SER A 50 5.85 19.55 -1.20
CA SER A 50 6.59 19.33 -2.45
C SER A 50 7.59 18.17 -2.30
N GLY A 51 8.81 18.28 -2.83
CA GLY A 51 9.83 17.22 -2.78
C GLY A 51 10.59 17.11 -1.45
N GLY A 52 10.25 17.89 -0.43
CA GLY A 52 11.13 18.13 0.72
C GLY A 52 12.28 19.08 0.39
N GLY A 53 13.16 19.32 1.35
CA GLY A 53 14.31 20.18 1.17
C GLY A 53 15.02 20.55 2.47
N GLN A 54 15.99 21.47 2.36
CA GLN A 54 16.79 21.98 3.45
C GLN A 54 16.68 23.50 3.50
N LEU A 55 16.41 24.01 4.70
CA LEU A 55 16.52 25.42 5.01
C LEU A 55 17.80 25.65 5.82
N LEU A 56 18.65 26.55 5.34
CA LEU A 56 19.91 26.90 5.97
C LEU A 56 19.82 28.31 6.57
N LEU A 57 19.74 28.40 7.90
CA LEU A 57 19.77 29.67 8.63
C LEU A 57 21.21 30.05 8.99
N GLY A 58 21.62 31.27 8.63
CA GLY A 58 23.00 31.76 8.75
C GLY A 58 23.76 31.82 7.41
N VAL A 59 23.06 31.61 6.29
CA VAL A 59 23.59 31.70 4.92
C VAL A 59 22.86 32.80 4.18
N ALA A 60 23.57 33.70 3.52
CA ALA A 60 22.97 34.76 2.72
C ALA A 60 22.70 34.30 1.28
N ASP A 61 21.82 35.02 0.59
CA ASP A 61 21.35 34.69 -0.77
C ASP A 61 22.48 34.64 -1.81
N ASP A 62 23.61 35.32 -1.56
CA ASP A 62 24.82 35.28 -2.40
C ASP A 62 25.72 34.06 -2.14
N GLY A 63 25.29 33.14 -1.25
CA GLY A 63 26.05 31.98 -0.81
C GLY A 63 27.13 32.28 0.23
N SER A 64 27.24 33.52 0.70
CA SER A 64 28.13 33.84 1.83
C SER A 64 27.57 33.25 3.13
N ILE A 65 28.46 32.79 4.01
CA ILE A 65 28.10 32.12 5.26
C ILE A 65 28.54 32.99 6.44
N PRO A 66 27.79 34.06 6.79
CA PRO A 66 28.09 34.86 7.97
C PRO A 66 27.90 34.08 9.27
N GLY A 67 27.06 33.04 9.24
CA GLY A 67 26.69 32.26 10.42
C GLY A 67 25.77 33.01 11.38
N ILE A 68 25.25 32.27 12.36
CA ILE A 68 24.45 32.77 13.47
C ILE A 68 25.40 33.24 14.58
N ALA A 69 25.19 34.47 15.04
CA ALA A 69 25.99 35.05 16.12
C ALA A 69 25.84 34.24 17.41
N ASN A 70 26.95 34.04 18.13
CA ASN A 70 27.02 33.33 19.41
C ASN A 70 26.51 31.87 19.37
N ALA A 71 26.55 31.20 18.21
CA ALA A 71 26.13 29.79 18.08
C ALA A 71 26.95 28.80 18.95
N HIS A 72 28.10 29.20 19.47
CA HIS A 72 28.87 28.40 20.44
C HIS A 72 28.16 28.27 21.79
N ASP A 73 27.28 29.21 22.15
CA ASP A 73 26.46 29.15 23.36
C ASP A 73 25.30 28.15 23.16
N PRO A 74 25.22 27.07 23.97
CA PRO A 74 24.11 26.12 23.92
C PRO A 74 22.74 26.76 24.08
N ALA A 75 22.60 27.80 24.91
CA ALA A 75 21.31 28.45 25.15
C ALA A 75 20.78 29.17 23.90
N VAL A 76 21.68 29.73 23.08
CA VAL A 76 21.32 30.32 21.79
C VAL A 76 20.83 29.23 20.84
N ARG A 77 21.54 28.10 20.76
CA ARG A 77 21.16 26.99 19.89
C ARG A 77 19.79 26.41 20.26
N ASP A 78 19.55 26.18 21.54
CA ASP A 78 18.28 25.69 22.08
C ASP A 78 17.11 26.66 21.77
N ASP A 79 17.35 27.98 21.82
CA ASP A 79 16.33 28.97 21.48
C ASP A 79 15.93 28.91 20.00
N PHE A 80 16.92 28.82 19.09
CA PHE A 80 16.66 28.67 17.66
C PHE A 80 15.90 27.37 17.35
N GLU A 81 16.31 26.24 17.95
CA GLU A 81 15.62 24.96 17.79
C GLU A 81 14.17 25.05 18.28
N ARG A 82 13.93 25.61 19.47
CA ARG A 82 12.59 25.80 20.02
C ARG A 82 11.71 26.67 19.13
N ARG A 83 12.27 27.74 18.55
CA ARG A 83 11.55 28.61 17.61
C ARG A 83 11.17 27.87 16.34
N VAL A 84 12.08 27.10 15.74
CA VAL A 84 11.79 26.28 14.56
C VAL A 84 10.71 25.24 14.87
N VAL A 85 10.81 24.54 15.99
CA VAL A 85 9.79 23.57 16.43
C VAL A 85 8.44 24.25 16.61
N GLY A 86 8.39 25.42 17.26
CA GLY A 86 7.16 26.20 17.42
C GLY A 86 6.54 26.63 16.08
N VAL A 87 7.38 27.01 15.10
CA VAL A 87 6.92 27.30 13.74
C VAL A 87 6.31 26.07 13.07
N CYS A 88 6.92 24.90 13.23
CA CYS A 88 6.42 23.67 12.62
C CYS A 88 5.07 23.22 13.19
N GLN A 89 4.76 23.60 14.44
CA GLN A 89 3.49 23.28 15.11
C GLN A 89 2.30 24.09 14.59
N ILE A 90 2.52 25.28 14.02
CA ILE A 90 1.44 26.10 13.47
C ILE A 90 1.09 25.74 12.02
N ILE A 91 1.88 24.86 11.40
CA ILE A 91 1.61 24.30 10.07
C ILE A 91 0.57 23.19 10.25
N ASP A 92 -0.39 23.11 9.33
CA ASP A 92 -1.41 22.08 9.32
C ASP A 92 -1.32 21.23 8.04
N PRO A 93 -1.06 19.91 8.11
CA PRO A 93 -0.69 19.17 9.31
C PRO A 93 0.66 19.61 9.91
N PRO A 94 0.93 19.35 11.20
CA PRO A 94 2.21 19.68 11.81
C PRO A 94 3.39 18.96 11.15
N VAL A 95 4.48 19.68 10.92
CA VAL A 95 5.71 19.14 10.32
C VAL A 95 6.71 18.73 11.41
N ARG A 96 7.43 17.61 11.22
CA ARG A 96 8.52 17.19 12.10
C ARG A 96 9.85 17.23 11.34
N PRO A 97 10.61 18.34 11.42
CA PRO A 97 11.88 18.45 10.73
C PRO A 97 13.01 17.71 11.48
N GLN A 98 14.08 17.37 10.76
CA GLN A 98 15.37 17.09 11.37
C GLN A 98 16.13 18.40 11.49
N ILE A 99 16.62 18.72 12.69
CA ILE A 99 17.33 19.96 12.98
C ILE A 99 18.75 19.62 13.38
N ASN A 100 19.72 20.17 12.65
CA ASN A 100 21.13 19.91 12.86
C ASN A 100 21.90 21.22 12.80
N TRP A 101 23.00 21.30 13.56
CA TRP A 101 23.93 22.41 13.51
C TRP A 101 25.17 22.06 12.70
N ALA A 102 25.57 22.92 11.78
CA ALA A 102 26.85 22.85 11.08
C ALA A 102 27.73 24.04 11.48
N SER A 103 29.05 23.91 11.33
CA SER A 103 30.00 24.99 11.61
C SER A 103 30.96 25.22 10.45
N VAL A 104 31.18 26.49 10.10
CA VAL A 104 32.14 26.90 9.07
C VAL A 104 32.88 28.13 9.57
N ASN A 105 34.21 28.06 9.62
CA ASN A 105 35.08 29.16 10.05
C ASN A 105 34.70 29.78 11.42
N GLY A 106 34.22 28.96 12.36
CA GLY A 106 33.78 29.40 13.69
C GLY A 106 32.36 29.98 13.77
N GLY A 107 31.67 30.13 12.63
CA GLY A 107 30.25 30.50 12.57
C GLY A 107 29.35 29.26 12.55
N GLY A 108 28.21 29.30 13.24
CA GLY A 108 27.22 28.22 13.26
C GLY A 108 26.09 28.44 12.24
N VAL A 109 25.64 27.38 11.59
CA VAL A 109 24.51 27.38 10.66
C VAL A 109 23.51 26.34 11.12
N LEU A 110 22.24 26.73 11.22
CA LEU A 110 21.16 25.80 11.53
C LEU A 110 20.59 25.23 10.23
N ILE A 111 20.62 23.91 10.11
CA ILE A 111 20.09 23.17 8.97
C ILE A 111 18.81 22.48 9.40
N VAL A 112 17.71 22.91 8.81
CA VAL A 112 16.38 22.33 9.02
C VAL A 112 16.04 21.50 7.80
N THR A 113 16.12 20.19 7.93
CA THR A 113 15.79 19.24 6.86
C THR A 113 14.33 18.82 6.99
N VAL A 114 13.55 19.13 5.96
CA VAL A 114 12.12 18.83 5.85
C VAL A 114 11.96 17.73 4.80
N LYS A 115 11.39 16.59 5.19
CA LYS A 115 11.03 15.54 4.24
C LYS A 115 9.72 15.91 3.55
N LYS A 116 9.48 15.34 2.36
CA LYS A 116 8.14 15.31 1.78
C LYS A 116 7.16 14.76 2.81
N GLY A 117 6.06 15.49 3.02
CA GLY A 117 5.04 15.13 3.98
C GLY A 117 4.19 13.94 3.51
N SER A 118 3.47 13.34 4.45
CA SER A 118 2.53 12.25 4.14
C SER A 118 1.28 12.75 3.42
N GLU A 119 0.89 14.00 3.68
CA GLU A 119 -0.22 14.67 3.00
C GLU A 119 0.27 15.42 1.76
N SER A 120 -0.60 15.56 0.75
CA SER A 120 -0.28 16.26 -0.49
C SER A 120 -0.10 17.77 -0.31
N LEU A 121 -0.68 18.37 0.74
CA LEU A 121 -0.64 19.81 0.98
C LEU A 121 -0.51 20.14 2.48
N TYR A 122 0.31 21.16 2.75
CA TYR A 122 0.52 21.75 4.06
C TYR A 122 0.11 23.22 4.03
N TYR A 123 -0.59 23.63 5.08
CA TYR A 123 -1.29 24.89 5.20
C TYR A 123 -0.65 25.76 6.29
N VAL A 124 -0.57 27.05 6.00
CA VAL A 124 -0.25 28.10 6.99
C VAL A 124 -1.32 29.17 6.88
N ASP A 125 -1.99 29.50 7.98
CA ASP A 125 -3.13 30.43 8.01
C ASP A 125 -4.21 30.09 6.96
N SER A 126 -4.59 28.80 6.89
CA SER A 126 -5.59 28.27 5.93
C SER A 126 -5.23 28.45 4.44
N ARG A 127 -3.94 28.68 4.12
CA ARG A 127 -3.46 28.72 2.73
C ARG A 127 -2.43 27.62 2.52
N ALA A 128 -2.67 26.76 1.52
CA ALA A 128 -1.70 25.77 1.10
C ALA A 128 -0.51 26.44 0.42
N TYR A 129 0.70 26.04 0.77
CA TYR A 129 1.92 26.52 0.14
C TYR A 129 2.60 25.38 -0.61
N ILE A 130 3.10 25.68 -1.80
CA ILE A 130 3.86 24.77 -2.65
C ILE A 130 5.14 25.47 -3.11
N ARG A 131 6.14 24.66 -3.42
CA ARG A 131 7.41 25.13 -3.98
C ARG A 131 7.31 25.11 -5.51
N HIS A 132 7.78 26.17 -6.15
CA HIS A 132 7.93 26.24 -7.60
C HIS A 132 9.29 26.86 -7.90
N GLY A 133 10.26 26.01 -8.24
CA GLY A 133 11.66 26.44 -8.29
C GLY A 133 12.11 26.93 -6.91
N THR A 134 12.74 28.10 -6.83
CA THR A 134 13.22 28.69 -5.58
C THR A 134 12.15 29.44 -4.78
N VAL A 135 10.90 29.48 -5.25
CA VAL A 135 9.86 30.32 -4.64
C VAL A 135 8.80 29.48 -3.95
N SER A 136 8.51 29.83 -2.69
CA SER A 136 7.36 29.32 -1.94
C SER A 136 6.15 30.23 -2.13
N ARG A 137 5.11 29.72 -2.78
CA ARG A 137 3.89 30.48 -3.10
C ARG A 137 2.62 29.74 -2.70
N PRO A 138 1.49 30.46 -2.54
CA PRO A 138 0.20 29.81 -2.39
C PRO A 138 -0.11 28.90 -3.58
N ALA A 139 -0.66 27.73 -3.29
CA ALA A 139 -1.22 26.86 -4.31
C ALA A 139 -2.45 27.50 -4.96
N THR A 140 -2.56 27.37 -6.28
CA THR A 140 -3.73 27.81 -7.04
C THR A 140 -4.91 26.86 -6.79
N PRO A 141 -6.16 27.29 -7.03
CA PRO A 141 -7.32 26.39 -6.93
C PRO A 141 -7.18 25.11 -7.77
N ALA A 142 -6.53 25.20 -8.94
CA ALA A 142 -6.27 24.05 -9.79
C ALA A 142 -5.27 23.08 -9.15
N GLU A 143 -4.17 23.57 -8.58
CA GLU A 143 -3.18 22.75 -7.86
C GLU A 143 -3.75 22.15 -6.58
N ILE A 144 -4.59 22.90 -5.86
CA ILE A 144 -5.33 22.40 -4.70
C ILE A 144 -6.28 21.29 -5.14
N SER A 145 -7.05 21.50 -6.20
CA SER A 145 -7.95 20.49 -6.74
C SER A 145 -7.21 19.26 -7.24
N ALA A 146 -6.02 19.41 -7.83
CA ALA A 146 -5.21 18.29 -8.30
C ALA A 146 -4.59 17.49 -7.14
N ALA A 147 -4.17 18.17 -6.07
CA ALA A 147 -3.61 17.55 -4.88
C ALA A 147 -4.67 16.92 -3.96
N LEU A 148 -5.90 17.45 -3.96
CA LEU A 148 -7.07 16.92 -3.25
C LEU A 148 -7.88 15.92 -4.07
N ALA A 149 -7.74 15.93 -5.40
CA ALA A 149 -8.15 14.79 -6.18
C ALA A 149 -7.37 13.58 -5.62
N PRO A 150 -8.00 12.41 -5.42
CA PRO A 150 -7.26 11.18 -5.14
C PRO A 150 -6.19 11.12 -6.21
N GLY A 151 -4.92 11.23 -5.78
CA GLY A 151 -3.86 11.86 -6.57
C GLY A 151 -3.94 11.47 -8.03
N GLU A 152 -3.70 12.42 -8.95
CA GLU A 152 -3.30 12.01 -10.29
C GLU A 152 -2.28 10.89 -10.08
N PRO A 153 -2.61 9.65 -10.47
CA PRO A 153 -1.60 8.63 -10.52
C PRO A 153 -0.54 9.26 -11.41
N ALA A 154 0.72 9.26 -10.99
CA ALA A 154 1.78 9.21 -11.99
C ALA A 154 1.26 8.25 -13.05
N GLU A 155 0.95 8.78 -14.25
CA GLU A 155 0.19 8.12 -15.32
C GLU A 155 0.34 6.62 -15.14
N GLY A 156 -0.70 5.98 -14.58
CA GLY A 156 -0.55 4.71 -13.85
C GLY A 156 0.44 3.84 -14.57
N ALA A 157 1.52 3.44 -13.90
CA ALA A 157 2.59 2.61 -14.46
C ALA A 157 1.95 1.61 -15.42
N LYS A 158 1.95 1.97 -16.72
CA LYS A 158 1.29 1.15 -17.73
C LYS A 158 2.22 -0.04 -17.79
N ASN A 159 1.78 -1.13 -17.18
CA ASN A 159 2.44 -2.43 -17.19
C ASN A 159 3.80 -2.39 -16.47
N HIS A 160 3.79 -2.44 -15.15
CA HIS A 160 4.91 -3.09 -14.45
C HIS A 160 4.56 -4.59 -14.39
N PRO A 161 5.00 -5.40 -15.39
CA PRO A 161 4.59 -6.80 -15.50
C PRO A 161 4.98 -7.60 -14.25
N GLU A 162 6.08 -7.24 -13.60
CA GLU A 162 6.56 -7.83 -12.36
C GLU A 162 5.60 -7.57 -11.20
N LEU A 163 5.15 -6.32 -10.99
CA LEU A 163 4.16 -6.01 -9.95
C LEU A 163 2.81 -6.67 -10.24
N SER A 164 2.41 -6.78 -11.50
CA SER A 164 1.18 -7.47 -11.89
C SER A 164 1.27 -8.97 -11.63
N ALA A 165 2.40 -9.59 -11.97
CA ALA A 165 2.68 -11.00 -11.69
C ALA A 165 2.78 -11.28 -10.19
N LEU A 166 3.41 -10.38 -9.44
CA LEU A 166 3.49 -10.45 -7.98
C LEU A 166 2.09 -10.34 -7.37
N ALA A 167 1.31 -9.34 -7.77
CA ALA A 167 -0.06 -9.13 -7.30
C ALA A 167 -0.96 -10.35 -7.54
N ASP A 168 -0.81 -11.03 -8.69
CA ASP A 168 -1.49 -12.28 -9.01
C ASP A 168 -1.16 -13.40 -8.03
N VAL A 169 0.14 -13.62 -7.76
CA VAL A 169 0.60 -14.64 -6.81
C VAL A 169 0.10 -14.32 -5.39
N LEU A 170 0.38 -13.12 -4.90
CA LEU A 170 0.09 -12.75 -3.51
C LEU A 170 -1.41 -12.82 -3.19
N ALA A 171 -2.29 -12.37 -4.10
CA ALA A 171 -3.73 -12.44 -3.90
C ALA A 171 -4.23 -13.90 -3.77
N ASN A 172 -3.65 -14.82 -4.53
CA ASN A 172 -4.02 -16.24 -4.45
C ASN A 172 -3.48 -16.90 -3.17
N VAL A 173 -2.27 -16.58 -2.75
CA VAL A 173 -1.66 -17.15 -1.52
C VAL A 173 -2.39 -16.64 -0.28
N ARG A 174 -2.71 -15.34 -0.20
CA ARG A 174 -3.49 -14.77 0.92
C ARG A 174 -4.87 -15.39 1.06
N ARG A 175 -5.49 -15.80 -0.05
CA ARG A 175 -6.77 -16.52 -0.04
C ARG A 175 -6.69 -17.80 0.78
N TRP A 176 -5.55 -18.50 0.75
CA TRP A 176 -5.39 -19.71 1.53
C TRP A 176 -5.50 -19.43 3.01
N SER A 177 -4.80 -18.42 3.57
CA SER A 177 -4.88 -18.06 5.00
C SER A 177 -6.23 -17.47 5.46
N ASP A 178 -7.08 -17.04 4.54
CA ASP A 178 -8.43 -16.54 4.87
C ASP A 178 -9.53 -17.60 4.74
N THR A 179 -9.23 -18.77 4.16
CA THR A 179 -10.17 -19.90 4.04
C THR A 179 -10.44 -20.56 5.41
N ASP A 180 -11.47 -21.39 5.56
CA ASP A 180 -11.68 -22.13 6.81
C ASP A 180 -10.60 -23.23 7.00
N ALA A 181 -10.09 -23.43 8.23
CA ALA A 181 -9.02 -24.38 8.52
C ALA A 181 -9.41 -25.85 8.32
N GLU A 182 -10.67 -26.21 8.62
CA GLU A 182 -11.19 -27.55 8.36
C GLU A 182 -11.21 -27.84 6.86
N MET A 183 -11.51 -26.82 6.05
CA MET A 183 -11.49 -26.95 4.60
C MET A 183 -10.10 -27.19 4.03
N ARG A 184 -9.07 -26.47 4.50
CA ARG A 184 -7.70 -26.60 3.95
C ARG A 184 -7.18 -28.02 4.00
N SER A 185 -7.62 -28.80 4.99
CA SER A 185 -7.12 -30.14 5.28
C SER A 185 -7.86 -31.25 4.51
N LEU A 186 -8.80 -30.89 3.62
CA LEU A 186 -9.59 -31.84 2.86
C LEU A 186 -9.18 -31.86 1.38
N LYS A 187 -9.24 -33.03 0.75
CA LYS A 187 -9.15 -33.13 -0.73
C LYS A 187 -10.37 -32.46 -1.38
N PRO A 188 -10.20 -31.70 -2.48
CA PRO A 188 -8.99 -31.61 -3.32
C PRO A 188 -7.99 -30.52 -2.94
N TRP A 189 -8.27 -29.71 -1.90
CA TRP A 189 -7.52 -28.49 -1.59
C TRP A 189 -6.05 -28.71 -1.30
N VAL A 190 -5.72 -29.77 -0.55
CA VAL A 190 -4.32 -30.12 -0.28
C VAL A 190 -3.57 -30.37 -1.59
N ASP A 191 -4.13 -31.17 -2.49
CA ASP A 191 -3.46 -31.53 -3.75
C ASP A 191 -3.38 -30.30 -4.70
N GLU A 192 -4.46 -29.54 -4.82
CA GLU A 192 -4.51 -28.35 -5.69
C GLU A 192 -3.61 -27.23 -5.19
N TRP A 193 -3.64 -26.92 -3.89
CA TRP A 193 -2.85 -25.81 -3.34
C TRP A 193 -1.38 -26.16 -3.26
N SER A 194 -1.01 -27.44 -3.06
CA SER A 194 0.37 -27.86 -3.20
C SER A 194 0.88 -27.67 -4.64
N ALA A 195 0.07 -28.00 -5.66
CA ALA A 195 0.44 -27.76 -7.06
C ALA A 195 0.50 -26.26 -7.40
N ASP A 196 -0.45 -25.46 -6.92
CA ASP A 196 -0.44 -24.01 -7.07
C ASP A 196 0.78 -23.39 -6.38
N ALA A 197 1.14 -23.87 -5.18
CA ALA A 197 2.29 -23.38 -4.43
C ALA A 197 3.61 -23.62 -5.16
N GLU A 198 3.80 -24.78 -5.79
CA GLU A 198 4.96 -25.06 -6.64
C GLU A 198 5.07 -24.03 -7.79
N ASN A 199 3.94 -23.80 -8.48
CA ASN A 199 3.89 -22.81 -9.57
C ASN A 199 4.16 -21.38 -9.08
N TYR A 200 3.58 -20.99 -7.95
CA TYR A 200 3.76 -19.65 -7.38
C TYR A 200 5.17 -19.44 -6.83
N ALA A 201 5.77 -20.45 -6.20
CA ALA A 201 7.16 -20.40 -5.74
C ALA A 201 8.12 -20.18 -6.92
N SER A 202 7.91 -20.91 -8.03
CA SER A 202 8.69 -20.69 -9.27
C SER A 202 8.54 -19.26 -9.78
N LYS A 203 7.31 -18.72 -9.85
CA LYS A 203 7.08 -17.34 -10.29
C LYS A 203 7.76 -16.31 -9.39
N LEU A 204 7.76 -16.50 -8.07
CA LEU A 204 8.44 -15.58 -7.14
C LEU A 204 9.96 -15.60 -7.32
N ARG A 205 10.55 -16.77 -7.63
CA ARG A 205 11.97 -16.89 -7.96
C ARG A 205 12.32 -16.25 -9.30
N ASP A 206 11.47 -16.43 -10.30
CA ASP A 206 11.65 -15.75 -11.59
C ASP A 206 11.58 -14.23 -11.41
N LEU A 207 10.73 -13.73 -10.51
CA LEU A 207 10.66 -12.32 -10.14
C LEU A 207 11.87 -11.86 -9.33
N SER A 208 12.40 -12.69 -8.42
CA SER A 208 13.50 -12.30 -7.52
C SER A 208 14.80 -11.99 -8.26
N VAL A 209 15.00 -12.58 -9.45
CA VAL A 209 16.17 -12.36 -10.30
C VAL A 209 16.02 -11.20 -11.29
N THR A 210 14.89 -10.50 -11.31
CA THR A 210 14.68 -9.33 -12.18
C THR A 210 15.46 -8.11 -11.71
N ASP A 211 15.85 -7.23 -12.66
CA ASP A 211 16.52 -5.96 -12.35
C ASP A 211 15.67 -5.13 -11.36
N TRP A 212 14.35 -5.11 -11.55
CA TRP A 212 13.41 -4.46 -10.65
C TRP A 212 13.56 -4.95 -9.20
N ALA A 213 13.63 -6.27 -8.99
CA ALA A 213 13.71 -6.85 -7.65
C ALA A 213 15.04 -6.52 -6.96
N VAL A 214 16.13 -6.47 -7.72
CA VAL A 214 17.47 -6.10 -7.23
C VAL A 214 17.55 -4.62 -6.89
N GLU A 215 17.09 -3.74 -7.80
CA GLU A 215 17.09 -2.29 -7.60
C GLU A 215 16.19 -1.87 -6.44
N SER A 216 15.02 -2.51 -6.32
CA SER A 216 14.07 -2.27 -5.23
C SER A 216 14.47 -2.98 -3.92
N ARG A 217 15.52 -3.80 -3.93
CA ARG A 217 16.02 -4.61 -2.80
C ARG A 217 14.94 -5.50 -2.18
N VAL A 218 14.12 -6.11 -3.02
CA VAL A 218 13.03 -7.03 -2.62
C VAL A 218 13.34 -8.49 -2.95
N ASN A 219 14.41 -8.76 -3.70
CA ASN A 219 14.83 -10.09 -4.14
C ASN A 219 14.89 -11.12 -3.01
N GLU A 220 15.58 -10.83 -1.90
CA GLU A 220 15.70 -11.77 -0.77
C GLU A 220 14.34 -12.10 -0.12
N ARG A 221 13.41 -11.14 -0.12
CA ARG A 221 12.07 -11.34 0.46
C ARG A 221 11.16 -12.15 -0.45
N LEU A 222 11.32 -12.00 -1.77
CA LEU A 222 10.64 -12.82 -2.76
C LEU A 222 11.09 -14.29 -2.64
N ASP A 223 12.41 -14.52 -2.51
CA ASP A 223 12.96 -15.86 -2.28
C ASP A 223 12.49 -16.46 -0.96
N ALA A 224 12.53 -15.71 0.14
CA ALA A 224 12.01 -16.18 1.43
C ALA A 224 10.51 -16.53 1.37
N THR A 225 9.71 -15.79 0.60
CA THR A 225 8.29 -16.12 0.39
C THR A 225 8.13 -17.36 -0.49
N ALA A 226 9.00 -17.55 -1.49
CA ALA A 226 9.01 -18.76 -2.31
C ALA A 226 9.37 -20.01 -1.49
N GLU A 227 10.29 -19.91 -0.53
CA GLU A 227 10.60 -21.00 0.41
C GLU A 227 9.39 -21.40 1.25
N LYS A 228 8.58 -20.43 1.70
CA LYS A 228 7.30 -20.72 2.39
C LYS A 228 6.29 -21.40 1.50
N LEU A 229 6.28 -21.13 0.20
CA LEU A 229 5.43 -21.84 -0.75
C LEU A 229 5.94 -23.25 -1.03
N ASP A 230 7.25 -23.49 -1.03
CA ASP A 230 7.79 -24.85 -1.13
C ASP A 230 7.38 -25.73 0.07
N GLU A 231 7.33 -25.16 1.28
CA GLU A 231 6.82 -25.86 2.47
C GLU A 231 5.37 -26.37 2.26
N VAL A 232 4.54 -25.58 1.56
CA VAL A 232 3.16 -25.96 1.18
C VAL A 232 3.17 -26.99 0.05
N ALA A 233 3.99 -26.80 -0.98
CA ALA A 233 4.07 -27.67 -2.15
C ALA A 233 4.55 -29.09 -1.80
N GLN A 234 5.55 -29.17 -0.91
CA GLN A 234 6.18 -30.43 -0.50
C GLN A 234 5.52 -31.03 0.74
N PHE A 235 4.44 -30.43 1.24
CA PHE A 235 3.79 -30.87 2.45
C PHE A 235 3.37 -32.34 2.35
N ARG A 236 3.75 -33.13 3.35
CA ARG A 236 3.27 -34.50 3.51
C ARG A 236 2.72 -34.67 4.91
N HIS A 237 1.61 -35.40 5.01
CA HIS A 237 1.05 -35.77 6.31
C HIS A 237 1.96 -36.82 6.98
N TYR A 238 2.58 -36.45 8.10
CA TYR A 238 3.31 -37.37 8.97
C TYR A 238 2.55 -37.56 10.29
N LEU A 239 2.51 -38.79 10.81
CA LEU A 239 2.00 -39.06 12.16
C LEU A 239 3.09 -38.73 13.19
N GLY A 240 2.80 -37.86 14.17
CA GLY A 240 3.65 -37.74 15.37
C GLY A 240 4.32 -36.40 15.67
N GLY A 241 3.91 -35.29 15.05
CA GLY A 241 4.34 -33.94 15.43
C GLY A 241 5.16 -33.23 14.35
N GLY A 242 4.83 -31.95 14.13
CA GLY A 242 5.28 -31.08 13.04
C GLY A 242 4.17 -30.08 12.71
N ASP A 243 4.46 -29.10 11.86
CA ASP A 243 3.48 -28.12 11.41
C ASP A 243 2.34 -28.81 10.64
N SER A 244 1.10 -28.39 10.88
CA SER A 244 -0.05 -28.84 10.10
C SER A 244 -0.08 -28.17 8.72
N PHE A 245 -0.86 -28.73 7.78
CA PHE A 245 -1.06 -28.08 6.46
C PHE A 245 -1.60 -26.65 6.61
N ASN A 246 -2.40 -26.42 7.65
CA ASN A 246 -2.90 -25.10 8.00
C ASN A 246 -1.78 -24.15 8.45
N ASP A 247 -0.80 -24.63 9.21
CA ASP A 247 0.30 -23.81 9.72
C ASP A 247 1.21 -23.33 8.58
N VAL A 248 1.57 -24.23 7.66
CA VAL A 248 2.37 -23.87 6.48
C VAL A 248 1.60 -22.92 5.54
N CYS A 249 0.30 -23.14 5.33
CA CYS A 249 -0.54 -22.23 4.55
C CYS A 249 -0.64 -20.84 5.18
N ASN A 250 -0.76 -20.77 6.52
CA ASN A 250 -0.81 -19.49 7.23
C ASN A 250 0.53 -18.77 7.16
N ALA A 251 1.65 -19.47 7.34
CA ALA A 251 2.98 -18.89 7.21
C ALA A 251 3.19 -18.26 5.81
N ALA A 252 2.84 -18.98 4.74
CA ALA A 252 2.87 -18.45 3.38
C ALA A 252 1.92 -17.26 3.20
N GLY A 253 0.69 -17.35 3.73
CA GLY A 253 -0.31 -16.27 3.68
C GLY A 253 0.14 -14.99 4.39
N PHE A 254 0.80 -15.10 5.55
CA PHE A 254 1.34 -13.95 6.28
C PHE A 254 2.48 -13.29 5.51
N ALA A 255 3.44 -14.07 5.01
CA ALA A 255 4.53 -13.55 4.17
C ALA A 255 3.96 -12.82 2.93
N ALA A 256 2.95 -13.41 2.29
CA ALA A 256 2.28 -12.79 1.15
C ALA A 256 1.54 -11.50 1.52
N ALA A 257 0.92 -11.43 2.70
CA ALA A 257 0.25 -10.23 3.19
C ALA A 257 1.22 -9.07 3.43
N GLU A 258 2.41 -9.37 3.97
CA GLU A 258 3.44 -8.35 4.18
C GLU A 258 3.95 -7.77 2.87
N LEU A 259 4.29 -8.62 1.89
CA LEU A 259 4.70 -8.16 0.56
C LEU A 259 3.58 -7.38 -0.15
N MET A 260 2.34 -7.84 -0.04
CA MET A 260 1.21 -7.19 -0.70
C MET A 260 1.00 -5.77 -0.15
N ARG A 261 1.03 -5.61 1.17
CA ARG A 261 0.87 -4.31 1.85
C ARG A 261 1.94 -3.31 1.42
N GLU A 262 3.15 -3.77 1.18
CA GLU A 262 4.30 -2.89 0.89
C GLU A 262 4.46 -2.59 -0.59
N LEU A 263 4.25 -3.57 -1.47
CA LEU A 263 4.61 -3.46 -2.89
C LEU A 263 3.39 -3.32 -3.81
N VAL A 264 2.24 -3.87 -3.44
CA VAL A 264 1.05 -3.93 -4.31
C VAL A 264 0.00 -2.90 -3.88
N ASP A 265 -0.33 -2.84 -2.59
CA ASP A 265 -1.32 -1.93 -2.01
C ASP A 265 -1.10 -0.44 -2.30
N PRO A 266 0.15 0.07 -2.38
CA PRO A 266 0.40 1.46 -2.76
C PRO A 266 0.07 1.76 -4.23
N VAL A 267 0.01 0.73 -5.09
CA VAL A 267 -0.29 0.87 -6.52
C VAL A 267 -1.80 0.96 -6.70
N GLN A 268 -2.27 2.06 -7.29
CA GLN A 268 -3.69 2.22 -7.57
C GLN A 268 -4.12 1.40 -8.79
N VAL A 269 -5.18 0.61 -8.63
CA VAL A 269 -5.87 -0.03 -9.75
C VAL A 269 -6.58 1.05 -10.57
N SER A 270 -6.36 1.05 -11.89
CA SER A 270 -6.97 2.06 -12.78
C SER A 270 -8.49 2.06 -12.65
N LYS A 271 -9.13 3.23 -12.81
CA LYS A 271 -10.59 3.35 -12.77
C LYS A 271 -11.28 2.47 -13.81
N GLU A 272 -10.67 2.30 -14.97
CA GLU A 272 -11.16 1.42 -16.05
C GLU A 272 -11.13 -0.05 -15.62
N THR A 273 -9.98 -0.53 -15.11
CA THR A 273 -9.86 -1.90 -14.59
C THR A 273 -10.80 -2.16 -13.41
N GLN A 274 -10.97 -1.18 -12.51
CA GLN A 274 -11.94 -1.31 -11.41
C GLN A 274 -13.37 -1.44 -11.94
N ARG A 275 -13.75 -0.65 -12.94
CA ARG A 275 -15.06 -0.74 -13.60
C ARG A 275 -15.25 -2.14 -14.22
N GLU A 276 -14.27 -2.63 -14.97
CA GLU A 276 -14.30 -3.96 -15.59
C GLU A 276 -14.48 -5.07 -14.55
N VAL A 277 -13.75 -4.99 -13.43
CA VAL A 277 -13.88 -5.94 -12.31
C VAL A 277 -15.30 -5.92 -11.75
N LEU A 278 -15.88 -4.75 -11.49
CA LEU A 278 -17.23 -4.65 -10.93
C LEU A 278 -18.31 -5.14 -11.90
N GLU A 279 -18.17 -4.84 -13.18
CA GLU A 279 -19.05 -5.37 -14.24
C GLU A 279 -18.93 -6.90 -14.36
N ALA A 280 -17.71 -7.43 -14.25
CA ALA A 280 -17.44 -8.86 -14.24
C ALA A 280 -18.09 -9.53 -13.02
N VAL A 281 -17.93 -8.99 -11.81
CA VAL A 281 -18.61 -9.49 -10.59
C VAL A 281 -20.13 -9.48 -10.77
N ALA A 282 -20.70 -8.41 -11.33
CA ALA A 282 -22.15 -8.34 -11.59
C ALA A 282 -22.63 -9.39 -12.63
N LYS A 283 -21.82 -9.68 -13.65
CA LYS A 283 -22.09 -10.75 -14.62
C LYS A 283 -22.00 -12.13 -13.98
N LEU A 284 -20.98 -12.36 -13.16
CA LEU A 284 -20.77 -13.61 -12.43
C LEU A 284 -21.90 -13.88 -11.42
N ALA A 285 -22.37 -12.85 -10.70
CA ALA A 285 -23.51 -12.94 -9.81
C ALA A 285 -24.80 -13.39 -10.52
N ARG A 286 -25.08 -12.83 -11.71
CA ARG A 286 -26.22 -13.24 -12.55
C ARG A 286 -26.08 -14.69 -13.02
N LYS A 287 -24.87 -15.08 -13.45
CA LYS A 287 -24.58 -16.47 -13.88
C LYS A 287 -24.79 -17.46 -12.74
N LEU A 288 -24.27 -17.18 -11.54
CA LEU A 288 -24.46 -18.02 -10.37
C LEU A 288 -25.95 -18.15 -10.01
N ALA A 289 -26.70 -17.06 -10.06
CA ALA A 289 -28.14 -17.10 -9.80
C ALA A 289 -28.89 -18.01 -10.76
N GLN A 290 -28.57 -17.98 -12.04
CA GLN A 290 -29.18 -18.88 -13.03
C GLN A 290 -28.82 -20.35 -12.79
N ILE A 291 -27.55 -20.62 -12.45
CA ILE A 291 -27.06 -21.98 -12.19
C ILE A 291 -27.76 -22.56 -10.96
N TRP A 292 -27.78 -21.81 -9.85
CA TRP A 292 -28.33 -22.30 -8.58
C TRP A 292 -29.86 -22.33 -8.55
N ASP A 293 -30.55 -21.40 -9.23
CA ASP A 293 -32.01 -21.50 -9.42
C ASP A 293 -32.38 -22.75 -10.21
N ARG A 294 -31.60 -23.11 -11.24
CA ARG A 294 -31.83 -24.33 -12.01
C ARG A 294 -31.52 -25.60 -11.21
N ALA A 295 -30.48 -25.58 -10.37
CA ALA A 295 -30.11 -26.70 -9.52
C ALA A 295 -31.14 -26.95 -8.41
N GLY A 296 -31.71 -25.88 -7.82
CA GLY A 296 -32.71 -26.00 -6.76
C GLY A 296 -34.06 -26.56 -7.20
N ARG A 297 -34.42 -26.44 -8.49
CA ARG A 297 -35.68 -26.99 -9.02
C ARG A 297 -35.67 -28.52 -9.13
N GLU A 298 -34.51 -29.11 -9.45
CA GLU A 298 -34.36 -30.56 -9.66
C GLU A 298 -33.04 -31.01 -9.03
N ILE A 299 -33.05 -31.27 -7.72
CA ILE A 299 -31.82 -31.53 -6.96
C ILE A 299 -31.21 -32.92 -7.20
N PHE A 300 -31.98 -33.88 -7.71
CA PHE A 300 -31.57 -35.29 -7.83
C PHE A 300 -30.98 -35.68 -9.21
N ASP A 301 -30.85 -34.74 -10.15
CA ASP A 301 -30.42 -35.04 -11.53
C ASP A 301 -28.93 -34.76 -11.81
N GLY A 302 -28.13 -34.57 -10.76
CA GLY A 302 -26.70 -34.25 -10.87
C GLY A 302 -26.40 -32.78 -11.16
N ARG A 303 -27.41 -31.89 -11.13
CA ARG A 303 -27.21 -30.45 -11.32
C ARG A 303 -26.52 -29.76 -10.16
N VAL A 304 -26.71 -30.22 -8.93
CA VAL A 304 -26.11 -29.62 -7.74
C VAL A 304 -24.59 -29.74 -7.80
N GLU A 305 -24.08 -30.91 -8.17
CA GLU A 305 -22.64 -31.18 -8.32
C GLU A 305 -22.04 -30.37 -9.46
N LYS A 306 -22.76 -30.28 -10.60
CA LYS A 306 -22.36 -29.39 -11.71
C LYS A 306 -22.35 -27.92 -11.30
N ALA A 307 -23.30 -27.50 -10.47
CA ALA A 307 -23.37 -26.15 -9.92
C ALA A 307 -22.20 -25.88 -8.97
N GLN A 308 -21.85 -26.82 -8.08
CA GLN A 308 -20.67 -26.75 -7.22
C GLN A 308 -19.40 -26.57 -8.07
N GLN A 309 -19.17 -27.42 -9.08
CA GLN A 309 -18.00 -27.31 -9.97
C GLN A 309 -17.94 -25.98 -10.71
N ALA A 310 -19.06 -25.50 -11.26
CA ALA A 310 -19.11 -24.21 -11.94
C ALA A 310 -18.86 -23.03 -10.99
N THR A 311 -19.28 -23.17 -9.72
CA THR A 311 -19.12 -22.15 -8.69
C THR A 311 -17.65 -21.96 -8.29
N TYR A 312 -16.83 -23.00 -8.37
CA TYR A 312 -15.42 -22.95 -7.99
C TYR A 312 -14.65 -21.79 -8.63
N SER A 313 -14.61 -21.77 -9.96
CA SER A 313 -13.91 -20.74 -10.74
C SER A 313 -14.43 -19.32 -10.49
N VAL A 314 -15.72 -19.21 -10.14
CA VAL A 314 -16.37 -17.93 -9.86
C VAL A 314 -16.01 -17.43 -8.46
N GLY A 315 -16.06 -18.31 -7.46
CA GLY A 315 -15.65 -18.02 -6.09
C GLY A 315 -14.18 -17.58 -6.04
N GLN A 316 -13.30 -18.25 -6.79
CA GLN A 316 -11.89 -17.87 -6.90
C GLN A 316 -11.71 -16.45 -7.43
N GLN A 317 -12.36 -16.10 -8.54
CA GLN A 317 -12.26 -14.77 -9.16
C GLN A 317 -12.76 -13.67 -8.22
N ILE A 318 -13.94 -13.86 -7.64
CA ILE A 318 -14.55 -12.88 -6.72
C ILE A 318 -13.64 -12.70 -5.49
N ALA A 319 -13.22 -13.79 -4.86
CA ALA A 319 -12.33 -13.73 -3.70
C ALA A 319 -11.01 -13.03 -4.05
N LYS A 320 -10.36 -13.42 -5.15
CA LYS A 320 -9.09 -12.83 -5.61
C LYS A 320 -9.18 -11.31 -5.76
N TRP A 321 -10.22 -10.80 -6.44
CA TRP A 321 -10.34 -9.36 -6.69
C TRP A 321 -10.50 -8.55 -5.41
N THR A 322 -11.07 -9.13 -4.35
CA THR A 322 -11.25 -8.44 -3.07
C THR A 322 -9.96 -8.23 -2.30
N TYR A 323 -8.85 -8.83 -2.72
CA TYR A 323 -7.53 -8.55 -2.15
C TYR A 323 -6.92 -7.26 -2.70
N PHE A 324 -7.40 -6.77 -3.85
CA PHE A 324 -6.94 -5.49 -4.39
C PHE A 324 -7.77 -4.32 -3.84
N ARG A 325 -7.16 -3.14 -3.77
CA ARG A 325 -7.85 -1.91 -3.39
C ARG A 325 -8.74 -1.43 -4.54
N LEU A 326 -10.05 -1.63 -4.39
CA LEU A 326 -11.07 -1.13 -5.32
C LEU A 326 -11.73 0.11 -4.69
N SER A 327 -11.22 1.30 -5.03
CA SER A 327 -11.68 2.58 -4.46
C SER A 327 -13.14 2.90 -4.74
N PHE A 328 -13.76 2.25 -5.73
CA PHE A 328 -15.19 2.35 -6.00
C PHE A 328 -16.09 1.66 -4.96
N LEU A 329 -15.55 0.81 -4.10
CA LEU A 329 -16.31 0.10 -3.07
C LEU A 329 -15.82 0.46 -1.66
N PRO A 330 -16.75 0.61 -0.68
CA PRO A 330 -16.38 0.68 0.73
C PRO A 330 -15.66 -0.60 1.18
N GLU A 331 -14.74 -0.47 2.13
CA GLU A 331 -14.00 -1.61 2.69
C GLU A 331 -14.93 -2.70 3.26
N SER A 332 -16.04 -2.31 3.91
CA SER A 332 -17.06 -3.24 4.38
C SER A 332 -17.66 -4.09 3.26
N THR A 333 -17.88 -3.49 2.08
CA THR A 333 -18.41 -4.20 0.91
C THR A 333 -17.38 -5.17 0.33
N LEU A 334 -16.09 -4.79 0.33
CA LEU A 334 -15.00 -5.67 -0.09
C LEU A 334 -14.86 -6.88 0.86
N LEU A 335 -14.96 -6.66 2.17
CA LEU A 335 -14.96 -7.75 3.16
C LEU A 335 -16.14 -8.69 2.97
N ASP A 336 -17.34 -8.16 2.72
CA ASP A 336 -18.52 -8.97 2.43
C ASP A 336 -18.34 -9.80 1.15
N LEU A 337 -17.83 -9.19 0.07
CA LEU A 337 -17.54 -9.88 -1.18
C LEU A 337 -16.47 -10.96 -1.00
N ARG A 338 -15.45 -10.71 -0.15
CA ARG A 338 -14.43 -11.69 0.18
C ARG A 338 -15.03 -12.89 0.88
N ARG A 339 -15.82 -12.65 1.93
CA ARG A 339 -16.56 -13.68 2.67
C ARG A 339 -17.45 -14.50 1.73
N ILE A 340 -18.19 -13.85 0.85
CA ILE A 340 -19.06 -14.51 -0.13
C ILE A 340 -18.22 -15.36 -1.10
N GLY A 341 -17.14 -14.81 -1.66
CA GLY A 341 -16.25 -15.53 -2.57
C GLY A 341 -15.64 -16.78 -1.93
N LEU A 342 -15.17 -16.66 -0.68
CA LEU A 342 -14.65 -17.79 0.10
C LEU A 342 -15.75 -18.82 0.43
N GLY A 343 -16.96 -18.37 0.78
CA GLY A 343 -18.11 -19.25 1.00
C GLY A 343 -18.51 -20.02 -0.27
N LEU A 344 -18.43 -19.38 -1.45
CA LEU A 344 -18.68 -20.05 -2.73
C LEU A 344 -17.64 -21.14 -3.01
N LEU A 345 -16.38 -20.94 -2.62
CA LEU A 345 -15.35 -21.99 -2.68
C LEU A 345 -15.67 -23.14 -1.72
N GLN A 346 -16.23 -22.84 -0.55
CA GLN A 346 -16.62 -23.85 0.43
C GLN A 346 -17.70 -24.80 -0.07
N LEU A 347 -18.63 -24.31 -0.88
CA LEU A 347 -19.65 -25.17 -1.47
C LEU A 347 -19.05 -26.35 -2.23
N VAL A 348 -17.88 -26.20 -2.85
CA VAL A 348 -17.21 -27.25 -3.65
C VAL A 348 -16.74 -28.41 -2.77
N SER A 349 -16.43 -28.16 -1.50
CA SER A 349 -15.93 -29.17 -0.57
C SER A 349 -17.05 -29.94 0.14
N MET A 350 -18.28 -29.42 0.09
CA MET A 350 -19.44 -30.06 0.73
C MET A 350 -19.73 -31.41 0.08
N ARG A 351 -19.70 -32.46 0.91
CA ARG A 351 -19.93 -33.85 0.50
C ARG A 351 -21.43 -34.13 0.41
N VAL A 352 -21.81 -34.87 -0.63
CA VAL A 352 -23.15 -35.46 -0.76
C VAL A 352 -23.12 -36.87 -0.18
N TYR A 353 -23.96 -37.13 0.83
CA TYR A 353 -24.10 -38.43 1.48
C TYR A 353 -25.36 -39.17 1.01
N MET A 354 -25.44 -40.48 1.30
CA MET A 354 -26.67 -41.26 1.09
C MET A 354 -27.69 -40.98 2.21
N ASP A 355 -28.18 -39.75 2.29
CA ASP A 355 -29.03 -39.24 3.36
C ASP A 355 -30.44 -38.83 2.90
N GLY A 356 -30.88 -39.38 1.77
CA GLY A 356 -32.18 -39.05 1.19
C GLY A 356 -32.26 -37.66 0.57
N GLY A 357 -31.12 -37.00 0.33
CA GLY A 357 -31.05 -35.69 -0.32
C GLY A 357 -30.92 -34.52 0.65
N ALA A 358 -30.83 -34.77 1.96
CA ALA A 358 -30.64 -33.71 2.95
C ALA A 358 -29.33 -32.93 2.71
N SER A 359 -28.26 -33.61 2.29
CA SER A 359 -26.99 -32.97 1.89
C SER A 359 -27.17 -32.06 0.67
N LEU A 360 -27.91 -32.51 -0.34
CA LEU A 360 -28.18 -31.74 -1.56
C LEU A 360 -29.01 -30.49 -1.26
N HIS A 361 -30.05 -30.63 -0.43
CA HIS A 361 -30.85 -29.50 0.03
C HIS A 361 -29.99 -28.47 0.77
N ARG A 362 -29.15 -28.92 1.71
CA ARG A 362 -28.25 -28.02 2.45
C ARG A 362 -27.31 -27.25 1.51
N ILE A 363 -26.69 -27.94 0.56
CA ILE A 363 -25.78 -27.31 -0.43
C ILE A 363 -26.53 -26.25 -1.24
N VAL A 364 -27.75 -26.55 -1.69
CA VAL A 364 -28.59 -25.59 -2.44
C VAL A 364 -28.98 -24.40 -1.58
N ASP A 365 -29.38 -24.62 -0.32
CA ASP A 365 -29.77 -23.56 0.60
C ASP A 365 -28.60 -22.61 0.90
N ASP A 366 -27.44 -23.16 1.25
CA ASP A 366 -26.21 -22.39 1.51
C ASP A 366 -25.78 -21.60 0.28
N ALA A 367 -25.85 -22.23 -0.90
CA ALA A 367 -25.54 -21.55 -2.15
C ALA A 367 -26.52 -20.42 -2.45
N GLN A 368 -27.82 -20.63 -2.25
CA GLN A 368 -28.84 -19.63 -2.52
C GLN A 368 -28.71 -18.43 -1.58
N ILE A 369 -28.30 -18.64 -0.32
CA ILE A 369 -27.95 -17.57 0.63
C ILE A 369 -26.81 -16.73 0.06
N LEU A 370 -25.66 -17.35 -0.26
CA LEU A 370 -24.48 -16.66 -0.77
C LEU A 370 -24.77 -15.90 -2.08
N VAL A 371 -25.52 -16.51 -2.99
CA VAL A 371 -25.92 -15.91 -4.27
C VAL A 371 -26.84 -14.71 -4.05
N ASN A 372 -27.78 -14.80 -3.12
CA ASN A 372 -28.69 -13.69 -2.82
C ASN A 372 -27.96 -12.53 -2.14
N GLU A 373 -27.05 -12.81 -1.22
CA GLU A 373 -26.17 -11.79 -0.62
C GLU A 373 -25.31 -11.12 -1.68
N LEU A 374 -24.70 -11.90 -2.59
CA LEU A 374 -23.90 -11.36 -3.70
C LEU A 374 -24.72 -10.42 -4.57
N LYS A 375 -25.94 -10.82 -4.94
CA LYS A 375 -26.86 -9.98 -5.72
C LYS A 375 -27.18 -8.68 -4.97
N ALA A 376 -27.42 -8.75 -3.66
CA ALA A 376 -27.69 -7.57 -2.85
C ALA A 376 -26.50 -6.59 -2.84
N LYS A 377 -25.26 -7.10 -2.75
CA LYS A 377 -24.05 -6.27 -2.81
C LYS A 377 -23.84 -5.66 -4.21
N VAL A 378 -24.09 -6.41 -5.26
CA VAL A 378 -24.01 -5.91 -6.65
C VAL A 378 -24.99 -4.76 -6.90
N VAL A 379 -26.15 -4.74 -6.26
CA VAL A 379 -27.11 -3.62 -6.38
C VAL A 379 -26.54 -2.30 -5.82
N SER A 380 -25.67 -2.37 -4.81
CA SER A 380 -25.00 -1.18 -4.26
C SER A 380 -23.77 -0.73 -5.04
N PHE A 381 -23.38 -1.42 -6.11
CA PHE A 381 -22.25 -0.99 -6.93
C PHE A 381 -22.55 0.34 -7.62
N PRO A 382 -21.53 1.20 -7.83
CA PRO A 382 -21.71 2.39 -8.63
C PRO A 382 -22.23 2.03 -10.01
N ARG A 383 -23.20 2.80 -10.51
CA ARG A 383 -23.65 2.69 -11.89
C ARG A 383 -22.70 3.49 -12.76
N PHE A 384 -21.99 2.79 -13.65
CA PHE A 384 -21.05 3.41 -14.59
C PHE A 384 -21.74 3.89 -15.89
N ASP A 385 -23.08 3.80 -15.92
CA ASP A 385 -23.96 4.36 -16.94
C ASP A 385 -24.66 5.62 -16.41
N GLN A 386 -23.98 6.76 -16.57
CA GLN A 386 -24.53 8.10 -16.88
C GLN A 386 -23.45 8.95 -17.53
#